data_AF-U9SV99-F1
#
_entry.id   AF-U9SV99-F1
#
_cell.length_a   1.000
_cell.length_b   1.000
_cell.length_c   1.000
_cell.angle_alpha   90.00
_cell.angle_beta   90.00
_cell.angle_gamma   90.00
#
_symmetry.space_group_name_H-M   'P 1'
#
loop_
_entity.id
_entity.type
_entity.pdbx_description
1 polymer ?
#
loop_
_entity_poly.entity_id
_entity_poly.type
_entity_poly.pdbx_seq_one_letter_code
_entity_poly.pdbx_strand_id
1 'polypeptide(L)'
;HYYADADKTREEVQRLIKEGEWDTKEFTEMRNNLLKVLKIKHNPIDNEAIMEKLKSHDEKLEKLEKLDKLEELEKLKELEKLLKEICAK
;
A
#
# COMPACT_ATOMS: atom_id res chain seq x y z
N HIS A 1 32.96 7.22 -31.95
CA HIS A 1 32.94 7.08 -30.48
C HIS A 1 31.49 7.07 -30.01
N TYR A 2 30.94 5.89 -29.71
CA TYR A 2 29.61 5.75 -29.14
C TYR A 2 29.75 5.90 -27.62
N TYR A 3 29.86 7.14 -27.14
CA TYR A 3 29.86 7.40 -25.72
C TYR A 3 28.41 7.28 -25.25
N ALA A 4 28.05 6.14 -24.66
CA ALA A 4 26.79 6.03 -23.95
C ALA A 4 26.81 7.12 -22.88
N ASP A 5 25.90 8.07 -23.01
CA ASP A 5 25.80 9.19 -22.09
C ASP A 5 25.35 8.64 -20.74
N ALA A 6 26.26 8.67 -19.77
CA ALA A 6 26.01 8.19 -18.42
C ALA A 6 24.86 8.96 -17.77
N ASP A 7 24.60 10.19 -18.21
CA ASP A 7 23.50 11.01 -17.72
C ASP A 7 22.17 10.55 -18.30
N LYS A 8 22.09 10.28 -19.62
CA LYS A 8 20.88 9.70 -20.24
C LYS A 8 20.52 8.34 -19.65
N THR A 9 21.54 7.51 -19.39
CA THR A 9 21.32 6.20 -18.76
C THR A 9 20.74 6.37 -17.35
N ARG A 10 21.23 7.35 -16.59
CA ARG A 10 20.71 7.67 -15.25
C ARG A 10 19.26 8.15 -15.30
N GLU A 11 18.93 9.02 -16.26
CA GLU A 11 17.58 9.56 -16.45
C GLU A 11 16.57 8.46 -16.80
N GLU A 12 16.92 7.59 -17.75
CA GLU A 12 16.10 6.45 -18.16
C GLU A 12 15.78 5.52 -16.99
N VAL A 13 16.82 5.20 -16.21
CA VAL A 13 16.72 4.33 -15.04
C VAL A 13 15.80 4.92 -13.97
N GLN A 14 15.94 6.22 -13.70
CA GLN A 14 15.06 6.91 -12.77
C GLN A 14 13.61 6.92 -13.26
N ARG A 15 13.39 7.08 -14.57
CA ARG A 15 12.05 7.06 -15.16
C ARG A 15 11.38 5.69 -14.97
N LEU A 16 12.06 4.62 -15.35
CA LEU A 16 11.58 3.24 -15.21
C LEU A 16 11.24 2.89 -13.75
N ILE A 17 12.06 3.33 -12.78
CA ILE A 17 11.77 3.15 -11.35
C ILE A 17 10.51 3.92 -10.94
N LYS A 18 10.34 5.16 -11.42
CA LYS A 18 9.20 6.02 -11.10
C LYS A 18 7.89 5.52 -11.73
N GLU A 19 7.96 4.98 -12.93
CA GLU A 19 6.83 4.40 -13.67
C GLU A 19 6.48 2.98 -13.19
N GLY A 20 7.33 2.38 -12.35
CA GLY A 20 7.13 1.00 -11.86
C GLY A 20 7.41 -0.07 -12.92
N GLU A 21 7.98 0.31 -14.07
CA GLU A 21 8.36 -0.58 -15.16
C GLU A 21 9.70 -1.30 -14.91
N TRP A 22 10.43 -0.87 -13.88
CA TRP A 22 11.66 -1.51 -13.44
C TRP A 22 11.36 -2.78 -12.63
N ASP A 23 11.10 -3.90 -13.29
CA ASP A 23 11.01 -5.21 -12.63
C ASP A 23 12.37 -5.93 -12.62
N THR A 24 13.00 -5.98 -11.45
CA THR A 24 14.31 -6.65 -11.24
C THR A 24 14.31 -7.47 -9.96
N LYS A 25 13.15 -7.99 -9.56
CA LYS A 25 13.01 -8.78 -8.32
C LYS A 25 13.95 -9.97 -8.27
N GLU A 26 14.12 -10.65 -9.41
CA GLU A 26 15.02 -11.80 -9.54
C GLU A 26 16.51 -11.43 -9.51
N PHE A 27 16.85 -10.15 -9.77
CA PHE A 27 18.22 -9.66 -9.90
C PHE A 27 18.53 -8.53 -8.90
N THR A 28 18.04 -8.65 -7.67
CA THR A 28 18.17 -7.61 -6.63
C THR A 28 19.63 -7.18 -6.38
N GLU A 29 20.59 -8.10 -6.43
CA GLU A 29 22.02 -7.77 -6.28
C GLU A 29 22.55 -6.94 -7.46
N MET A 30 22.23 -7.34 -8.70
CA MET A 30 22.64 -6.61 -9.91
C MET A 30 21.97 -5.24 -10.00
N ARG A 31 20.70 -5.15 -9.59
CA ARG A 31 19.97 -3.88 -9.42
C ARG A 31 20.71 -2.94 -8.48
N ASN A 32 21.05 -3.41 -7.28
CA ASN A 32 21.73 -2.58 -6.27
C ASN A 32 23.12 -2.13 -6.76
N ASN A 33 23.86 -3.02 -7.44
CA ASN A 33 25.14 -2.69 -8.05
C ASN A 33 25.00 -1.61 -9.14
N LEU A 34 24.00 -1.72 -10.01
CA LEU A 34 23.73 -0.73 -11.06
C LEU A 34 23.36 0.63 -10.48
N LEU A 35 22.47 0.67 -9.48
CA LEU A 35 22.10 1.92 -8.79
C LEU A 35 23.31 2.59 -8.14
N LYS A 36 24.21 1.81 -7.54
CA LYS A 36 25.47 2.30 -6.97
C LYS A 36 26.39 2.88 -8.03
N VAL A 37 26.57 2.20 -9.16
CA VAL A 37 27.39 2.67 -10.30
C VAL A 37 26.83 3.97 -10.88
N LEU A 38 25.52 4.04 -11.05
CA LEU A 38 24.84 5.24 -11.57
C LEU A 38 24.72 6.37 -10.54
N LYS A 39 25.14 6.14 -9.29
CA LYS A 39 25.02 7.05 -8.15
C LYS A 39 23.58 7.51 -7.89
N ILE A 40 22.62 6.63 -8.16
CA ILE A 40 21.21 6.90 -7.94
C ILE A 40 20.92 6.62 -6.48
N LYS A 41 20.56 7.67 -5.74
CA LYS A 41 20.03 7.53 -4.37
C LYS A 41 18.62 6.95 -4.47
N HIS A 42 18.53 5.64 -4.45
CA HIS A 42 17.26 4.94 -4.31
C HIS A 42 17.20 4.36 -2.89
N ASN A 43 16.16 4.72 -2.14
CA ASN A 43 15.88 4.11 -0.86
C ASN A 43 15.16 2.79 -1.14
N PRO A 44 15.76 1.62 -0.88
CA PRO A 44 15.20 0.33 -1.23
C PRO A 44 14.10 -0.09 -0.24
N ILE A 45 13.44 0.85 0.44
CA ILE A 45 12.27 0.50 1.26
C ILE A 45 11.24 -0.02 0.27
N ASP A 46 11.16 -1.33 0.30
CA ASP A 46 10.53 -2.21 -0.65
C ASP A 46 9.08 -1.77 -0.82
N ASN A 47 8.79 -1.04 -1.91
CA ASN A 47 7.44 -0.60 -2.23
C ASN A 47 6.48 -1.80 -2.27
N GLU A 48 6.99 -3.00 -2.53
CA GLU A 48 6.27 -4.26 -2.43
C GLU A 48 5.87 -4.62 -0.99
N ALA A 49 6.79 -4.55 -0.03
CA ALA A 49 6.47 -4.75 1.38
C ALA A 49 5.54 -3.65 1.95
N ILE A 50 5.65 -2.42 1.45
CA ILE A 50 4.69 -1.35 1.77
C ILE A 50 3.32 -1.67 1.16
N MET A 51 3.26 -2.13 -0.10
CA MET A 51 2.01 -2.51 -0.78
C MET A 51 1.31 -3.67 -0.09
N GLU A 52 2.04 -4.69 0.32
CA GLU A 52 1.50 -5.85 1.03
C GLU A 52 0.93 -5.44 2.39
N LYS A 53 1.67 -4.61 3.14
CA LYS A 53 1.17 -4.03 4.40
C LYS A 53 -0.07 -3.17 4.18
N LEU A 54 -0.11 -2.35 3.13
CA LEU A 54 -1.27 -1.52 2.79
C LEU A 54 -2.51 -2.37 2.49
N LYS A 55 -2.39 -3.41 1.65
CA LYS A 55 -3.50 -4.35 1.39
C LYS A 55 -4.01 -5.00 2.68
N SER A 56 -3.11 -5.42 3.56
CA SER A 56 -3.49 -6.03 4.85
C SER A 56 -4.22 -5.06 5.79
N HIS A 57 -3.94 -3.76 5.70
CA HIS A 57 -4.63 -2.74 6.50
C HIS A 57 -6.01 -2.42 5.92
N ASP A 58 -6.16 -2.40 4.60
CA ASP A 58 -7.45 -2.19 3.93
C ASP A 58 -8.46 -3.29 4.31
N GLU A 59 -8.04 -4.56 4.29
CA GLU A 59 -8.90 -5.68 4.71
C GLU A 59 -9.32 -5.60 6.19
N LYS A 60 -8.44 -5.08 7.06
CA LYS A 60 -8.76 -4.86 8.48
C LYS A 60 -9.76 -3.73 8.64
N LEU A 61 -9.63 -2.66 7.86
CA LEU A 61 -10.53 -1.51 7.89
C LEU A 61 -11.97 -1.92 7.54
N GLU A 62 -12.15 -2.70 6.48
CA GLU A 62 -13.48 -3.21 6.09
C GLU A 62 -14.15 -4.05 7.18
N LYS A 63 -13.38 -4.88 7.90
CA LYS A 63 -13.91 -5.70 8.99
C LYS A 63 -14.32 -4.84 10.18
N LEU A 64 -13.56 -3.79 10.47
CA LEU A 64 -13.83 -2.86 11.58
C LEU A 64 -15.10 -2.06 11.31
N GLU A 65 -15.28 -1.56 10.09
CA GLU A 65 -16.51 -0.85 9.69
C GLU A 65 -17.77 -1.74 9.77
N LYS A 66 -17.64 -3.04 9.47
CA LYS A 66 -18.75 -4.00 9.63
C LYS A 66 -19.10 -4.24 11.11
N LEU A 67 -18.10 -4.25 12.00
CA LEU A 67 -18.32 -4.40 13.43
C LEU A 67 -19.04 -3.19 14.03
N ASP A 68 -18.61 -1.98 13.67
CA ASP A 68 -19.25 -0.73 14.14
C ASP A 68 -20.74 -0.69 13.76
N LYS A 69 -21.07 -1.03 12.50
CA LYS A 69 -22.47 -1.10 12.04
C LYS A 69 -23.30 -2.14 12.80
N LEU A 70 -22.68 -3.24 13.23
CA LEU A 70 -23.36 -4.30 13.97
C LEU A 70 -23.66 -3.86 15.41
N GLU A 71 -22.73 -3.13 16.04
CA GLU A 71 -22.93 -2.53 17.36
C GLU A 71 -24.06 -1.48 17.34
N GLU A 72 -24.15 -0.66 16.30
CA GLU A 72 -25.25 0.31 16.14
C GLU A 72 -26.62 -0.38 15.99
N LEU A 73 -26.68 -1.48 15.23
CA LEU A 73 -27.91 -2.27 15.07
C LEU A 73 -28.37 -2.88 16.40
N GLU A 74 -27.43 -3.35 17.23
CA GLU A 74 -27.75 -3.93 18.53
C GLU A 74 -28.33 -2.87 19.48
N LYS A 75 -27.73 -1.67 19.54
CA LYS A 75 -28.24 -0.53 20.31
C LYS A 75 -29.65 -0.11 19.84
N LEU A 76 -29.91 -0.09 18.54
CA LEU A 76 -31.24 0.22 18.00
C LEU A 76 -32.29 -0.81 18.43
N LYS A 77 -31.93 -2.09 18.43
CA LYS A 77 -32.82 -3.17 18.84
C LYS A 77 -33.18 -3.10 20.33
N GLU A 78 -32.23 -2.72 21.18
CA GLU A 78 -32.49 -2.47 22.61
C GLU A 78 -33.45 -1.29 22.83
N LEU A 79 -33.22 -0.18 22.11
CA LEU A 79 -34.11 0.98 22.16
C LEU A 79 -35.54 0.64 21.71
N GLU A 80 -35.69 -0.16 20.65
CA GLU A 80 -37.02 -0.59 20.16
C GLU A 80 -37.77 -1.42 21.22
N LYS A 81 -37.05 -2.30 21.94
CA LYS A 81 -37.62 -3.10 23.02
C LYS A 81 -38.11 -2.23 24.18
N LEU A 82 -37.31 -1.26 24.61
CA LEU A 82 -37.69 -0.30 25.65
C LEU A 82 -38.92 0.52 25.25
N LEU A 83 -39.00 0.92 23.98
CA LEU A 83 -40.13 1.69 23.45
C LEU A 83 -41.43 0.88 23.47
N LYS A 84 -41.37 -0.41 23.10
CA LYS A 84 -42.51 -1.34 23.21
C LYS A 84 -42.97 -1.55 24.65
N GLU A 85 -42.05 -1.65 25.61
CA GLU A 85 -42.38 -1.78 27.04
C GLU A 85 -43.04 -0.53 27.61
N ILE A 86 -42.62 0.67 27.19
CA ILE A 86 -43.25 1.94 27.59
C ILE A 86 -44.65 2.06 26.99
N CYS A 87 -44.83 1.74 25.70
CA CYS A 87 -46.14 1.83 25.04
C CYS A 87 -47.15 0.76 25.52
N ALA A 88 -46.68 -0.33 26.14
CA ALA A 88 -47.53 -1.38 26.68
C ALA A 88 -47.94 -1.15 28.15
N LYS A 89 -47.38 -0.14 28.83
CA LYS A 89 -47.77 0.32 30.18
C LYS A 89 -48.76 1.47 30.11
#